data_AF-A0A451EIH2-F1
#
_entry.id   AF-A0A451EIH2-F1
#
_cell.length_a   1.000
_cell.length_b   1.000
_cell.length_c   1.000
_cell.angle_alpha   90.00
_cell.angle_beta   90.00
_cell.angle_gamma   90.00
#
_symmetry.space_group_name_H-M   'P 1'
#
loop_
_entity.id
_entity.type
_entity.pdbx_description
1 polymer ?
#
loop_
_entity_poly.entity_id
_entity_poly.type
_entity_poly.pdbx_seq_one_letter_code
_entity_poly.pdbx_strand_id
1 'polypeptide(L)' 'GVSYNRFIQYLYKRQLLPNRKTLAQIAVLDSNCFSTILKELII' A
#
# COMPACT_ATOMS: atom_id res chain seq x y z
N GLY A 1 2.78 6.76 11.77
CA GLY A 1 2.07 5.84 10.86
C GLY A 1 1.39 6.62 9.77
N VAL A 2 1.28 6.07 8.56
CA VAL A 2 0.57 6.69 7.44
C VAL A 2 -0.91 6.35 7.53
N SER A 3 -1.79 7.34 7.39
CA SER A 3 -3.23 7.09 7.34
C SER A 3 -3.60 6.35 6.05
N TYR A 4 -4.59 5.45 6.14
CA TYR A 4 -5.06 4.67 4.99
C TYR A 4 -5.41 5.57 3.78
N ASN A 5 -6.05 6.72 4.04
CA ASN A 5 -6.43 7.64 2.96
C ASN A 5 -5.21 8.20 2.22
N ARG A 6 -4.14 8.55 2.94
CA ARG A 6 -2.90 9.05 2.36
C ARG A 6 -2.16 7.95 1.57
N PHE A 7 -2.18 6.72 2.08
CA PHE A 7 -1.63 5.55 1.38
C PHE A 7 -2.33 5.28 0.04
N ILE A 8 -3.67 5.31 0.04
CA ILE A 8 -4.46 5.17 -1.19
C ILE A 8 -4.19 6.31 -2.17
N GLN A 9 -4.04 7.56 -1.69
CA GLN A 9 -3.66 8.68 -2.55
C GLN A 9 -2.29 8.48 -3.23
N TYR A 10 -1.29 7.93 -2.52
CA TYR A 10 0.02 7.63 -3.12
C TYR A 10 -0.08 6.54 -4.20
N LEU A 11 -0.88 5.50 -3.96
CA LEU A 11 -1.15 4.46 -4.96
C LEU A 11 -1.78 5.03 -6.23
N TYR A 12 -2.81 5.88 -6.09
CA TYR A 12 -3.43 6.55 -7.23
C TYR A 12 -2.46 7.48 -7.97
N LYS A 13 -1.61 8.23 -7.25
CA LYS A 13 -0.59 9.09 -7.88
C LYS A 13 0.41 8.32 -8.74
N ARG A 14 0.74 7.08 -8.35
CA ARG A 14 1.64 6.20 -9.11
C ARG A 14 0.91 5.33 -10.15
N GLN A 15 -0.38 5.58 -10.39
CA GLN A 15 -1.23 4.78 -11.30
C GLN A 15 -1.29 3.29 -10.93
N LEU A 16 -0.96 2.95 -9.68
CA LEU A 16 -1.14 1.61 -9.14
C LEU A 16 -2.59 1.52 -8.68
N LEU A 17 -3.37 0.68 -9.35
CA LEU A 17 -4.77 0.40 -9.01
C LEU A 17 -4.91 -1.00 -8.37
N PRO A 18 -4.28 -1.26 -7.21
CA PRO A 18 -4.42 -2.56 -6.58
C PRO A 18 -5.85 -2.75 -6.08
N ASN A 19 -6.37 -3.97 -6.24
CA ASN A 19 -7.62 -4.37 -5.63
C ASN A 19 -7.47 -4.28 -4.10
N ARG A 20 -8.39 -3.58 -3.43
CA ARG A 20 -8.38 -3.40 -1.95
C ARG A 20 -8.35 -4.74 -1.22
N LYS A 21 -8.96 -5.80 -1.77
CA LYS A 21 -8.88 -7.16 -1.22
C LYS A 21 -7.46 -7.72 -1.25
N THR A 22 -6.78 -7.60 -2.38
CA THR A 22 -5.40 -8.09 -2.53
C THR A 22 -4.44 -7.34 -1.62
N LEU A 23 -4.62 -6.03 -1.47
CA LEU A 23 -3.81 -5.19 -0.58
C LEU A 23 -3.97 -5.60 0.89
N ALA A 24 -5.20 -5.87 1.32
CA ALA A 24 -5.48 -6.37 2.66
C ALA A 24 -4.89 -7.79 2.86
N GLN A 25 -4.99 -8.66 1.86
CA GLN A 25 -4.38 -9.99 1.91
C GLN A 25 -2.86 -9.92 2.03
N ILE A 26 -2.18 -9.06 1.26
CA ILE A 26 -0.74 -8.85 1.37
C ILE A 26 -0.38 -8.34 2.78
N ALA A 27 -1.13 -7.35 3.30
CA ALA A 27 -0.86 -6.81 4.63
C ALA A 27 -0.99 -7.85 5.75
N VAL A 28 -1.88 -8.84 5.60
CA VAL A 28 -2.10 -9.92 6.56
C VAL A 28 -1.09 -11.07 6.38
N LEU A 29 -0.79 -11.44 5.14
CA LEU A 29 0.08 -12.59 4.83
C LEU A 29 1.57 -12.25 4.91
N ASP A 30 1.95 -11.03 4.53
CA ASP A 30 3.34 -10.59 4.50
C ASP A 30 3.47 -9.10 4.83
N SER A 31 3.64 -8.84 6.12
CA SER A 31 3.87 -7.48 6.64
C SER A 31 5.18 -6.85 6.16
N ASN A 32 6.21 -7.66 5.82
CA ASN A 32 7.49 -7.15 5.30
C ASN A 32 7.32 -6.64 3.88
N CYS A 33 6.66 -7.43 3.02
CA CYS A 33 6.29 -7.00 1.67
C CYS A 33 5.42 -5.73 1.71
N PHE A 34 4.40 -5.69 2.56
CA PHE A 34 3.57 -4.49 2.74
C PHE A 34 4.39 -3.26 3.18
N SER A 35 5.36 -3.44 4.09
CA SER A 35 6.26 -2.37 4.53
C SER A 35 7.17 -1.86 3.41
N THR A 36 7.68 -2.75 2.54
CA THR A 36 8.46 -2.36 1.35
C THR A 36 7.62 -1.55 0.38
N ILE A 37 6.41 -1.99 0.07
CA ILE A 37 5.47 -1.26 -0.79
C ILE A 37 5.18 0.13 -0.19
N LEU A 38 4.91 0.19 1.11
CA LEU A 38 4.66 1.44 1.82
C LEU A 38 5.86 2.41 1.72
N LYS A 39 7.09 1.91 1.86
CA LYS A 39 8.32 2.71 1.72
C LYS A 39 8.49 3.23 0.30
N GLU A 40 8.33 2.39 -0.72
CA GLU A 40 8.44 2.82 -2.13
C GLU A 40 7.36 3.83 -2.55
N LEU A 41 6.20 3.80 -1.90
CA LEU A 41 5.11 4.76 -2.18
C LEU A 41 5.32 6.12 -1.53
N ILE A 42 5.97 6.16 -0.36
CA ILE A 42 6.22 7.38 0.42
C ILE A 42 7.49 8.09 -0.05
N ILE A 43 8.54 7.33 -0.39
CA ILE A 43 9.84 7.82 -0.89
C ILE A 43 9.70 8.17 -2.37
#